data_AF-A0A6M8VUE7-F1
#
_entry.id   AF-A0A6M8VUE7-F1
#
_cell.length_a   1.000
_cell.length_b   1.000
_cell.length_c   1.000
_cell.angle_alpha   90.00
_cell.angle_beta   90.00
_cell.angle_gamma   90.00
#
_symmetry.space_group_name_H-M   'P 1'
#
loop_
_entity.id
_entity.type
_entity.pdbx_description
1 polymer ?
#
loop_
_entity_poly.entity_id
_entity_poly.type
_entity_poly.pdbx_seq_one_letter_code
_entity_poly.pdbx_strand_id
1 'polypeptide(L)'
;MRIIKIGLTGMAVSMLLAYFVNTAYAAEGHHDHHSHVSASQMTMKEVMRSLGVELEKMTAAIILQDYTAIEQSAKHITNHPPPSKAELERIFSILGEDAEAFKACDLAVHNLAAELAVVAAKQEMKPILDTYHAMIVKTVECHSAFRNKAAASP
;
A
#
# COMPACT_ATOMS: atom_id res chain seq x y z
N MET A 1 61.62 -42.56 -18.13
CA MET A 1 61.36 -42.47 -16.68
C MET A 1 61.14 -41.00 -16.31
N ARG A 2 59.97 -40.65 -15.74
CA ARG A 2 59.50 -39.31 -15.26
C ARG A 2 59.28 -38.27 -16.39
N ILE A 3 58.09 -37.85 -16.83
CA ILE A 3 56.90 -37.21 -16.21
C ILE A 3 57.23 -36.11 -15.19
N ILE A 4 56.91 -34.84 -15.51
CA ILE A 4 56.18 -33.83 -14.70
C ILE A 4 55.79 -32.62 -15.58
N LYS A 5 54.51 -32.22 -15.46
CA LYS A 5 53.75 -31.09 -16.05
C LYS A 5 54.21 -29.72 -15.50
N ILE A 6 53.85 -28.57 -16.08
CA ILE A 6 52.71 -27.65 -15.74
C ILE A 6 53.12 -26.30 -16.38
N GLY A 7 52.31 -25.42 -16.96
CA GLY A 7 50.87 -25.24 -17.08
C GLY A 7 50.65 -23.78 -17.48
N LEU A 8 49.96 -23.55 -18.60
CA LEU A 8 49.56 -22.24 -19.10
C LEU A 8 48.23 -21.87 -18.41
N THR A 9 48.26 -21.01 -17.40
CA THR A 9 47.06 -20.47 -16.75
C THR A 9 46.91 -18.99 -17.12
N GLY A 10 46.09 -18.71 -18.13
CA GLY A 10 45.57 -17.37 -18.43
C GLY A 10 44.05 -17.36 -18.23
N MET A 11 43.60 -16.60 -17.24
CA MET A 11 42.25 -16.07 -16.99
C MET A 11 41.03 -16.88 -17.48
N ALA A 12 40.43 -17.62 -16.55
CA ALA A 12 39.02 -18.02 -16.64
C ALA A 12 38.16 -17.03 -15.80
N VAL A 13 37.55 -16.05 -16.45
CA VAL A 13 36.33 -15.39 -15.95
C VAL A 13 35.48 -15.05 -17.17
N SER A 14 34.54 -15.92 -17.51
CA SER A 14 33.44 -15.58 -18.42
C SER A 14 32.17 -16.26 -17.93
N MET A 15 31.41 -15.46 -17.17
CA MET A 15 29.96 -15.45 -17.04
C MET A 15 29.20 -16.65 -17.60
N LEU A 16 28.99 -17.65 -16.75
CA LEU A 16 27.79 -18.48 -16.78
C LEU A 16 26.64 -17.69 -16.14
N LEU A 17 25.62 -17.34 -16.93
CA LEU A 17 24.19 -17.31 -16.57
C LEU A 17 23.38 -16.63 -17.69
N ALA A 18 23.35 -17.26 -18.87
CA ALA A 18 22.29 -17.05 -19.84
C ALA A 18 21.38 -18.29 -19.78
N TYR A 19 20.44 -18.29 -18.83
CA TYR A 19 19.33 -19.24 -18.81
C TYR A 19 18.07 -18.52 -18.33
N PHE A 20 16.94 -18.87 -18.92
CA PHE A 20 15.59 -18.31 -18.78
C PHE A 20 15.16 -17.29 -19.84
N VAL A 21 15.09 -17.75 -21.09
CA VAL A 21 14.07 -17.28 -22.03
C VAL A 21 12.74 -17.91 -21.59
N ASN A 22 11.88 -17.10 -20.98
CA ASN A 22 10.54 -17.52 -20.54
C ASN A 22 9.62 -17.66 -21.75
N THR A 23 9.21 -18.89 -22.07
CA THR A 23 8.15 -19.20 -23.03
C THR A 23 6.80 -19.12 -22.32
N ALA A 24 5.97 -18.13 -22.65
CA ALA A 24 4.50 -18.22 -22.69
C ALA A 24 3.89 -16.81 -22.81
N TYR A 25 3.47 -16.44 -24.01
CA TYR A 25 2.30 -15.57 -24.18
C TYR A 25 1.60 -16.03 -25.45
N ALA A 26 0.94 -17.19 -25.33
CA ALA A 26 -0.20 -17.52 -26.17
C ALA A 26 -1.44 -17.07 -25.40
N ALA A 27 -2.25 -16.27 -26.08
CA ALA A 27 -3.56 -15.82 -25.63
C ALA A 27 -4.47 -17.00 -25.30
N GLU A 28 -5.22 -16.88 -24.20
CA GLU A 28 -6.66 -17.15 -24.10
C GLU A 28 -7.09 -17.11 -22.63
N GLY A 29 -8.19 -16.41 -22.36
CA GLY A 29 -8.81 -16.39 -21.03
C GLY A 29 -9.48 -15.08 -20.68
N HIS A 30 -10.49 -14.69 -21.45
CA HIS A 30 -11.49 -13.74 -20.99
C HIS A 30 -12.26 -14.39 -19.84
N HIS A 31 -11.88 -14.08 -18.60
CA HIS A 31 -12.67 -14.39 -17.43
C HIS A 31 -13.30 -13.09 -16.94
N ASP A 32 -14.59 -12.95 -17.26
CA ASP A 32 -15.49 -12.00 -16.64
C ASP A 32 -15.55 -12.28 -15.14
N HIS A 33 -14.73 -11.57 -14.36
CA HIS A 33 -14.93 -11.52 -12.92
C HIS A 33 -16.02 -10.49 -12.66
N HIS A 34 -17.27 -10.96 -12.69
CA HIS A 34 -18.34 -10.29 -11.97
C HIS A 34 -17.90 -10.21 -10.50
N SER A 35 -17.51 -9.01 -10.07
CA SER A 35 -17.20 -8.71 -8.68
C SER A 35 -18.51 -8.72 -7.90
N HIS A 36 -18.85 -9.89 -7.40
CA HIS A 36 -19.73 -9.97 -6.25
C HIS A 36 -19.05 -9.15 -5.16
N VAL A 37 -19.69 -8.04 -4.73
CA VAL A 37 -19.23 -7.25 -3.57
C VAL A 37 -19.37 -8.17 -2.36
N SER A 38 -18.35 -9.00 -2.14
CA SER A 38 -18.18 -9.76 -0.92
C SER A 38 -18.03 -8.72 0.18
N ALA A 39 -18.96 -8.72 1.13
CA ALA A 39 -18.79 -7.93 2.33
C ALA A 39 -17.43 -8.29 2.92
N SER A 40 -16.49 -7.34 2.91
CA SER A 40 -15.15 -7.54 3.41
C SER A 40 -15.21 -8.20 4.79
N GLN A 41 -14.51 -9.32 4.95
CA GLN A 41 -14.44 -10.04 6.23
C GLN A 41 -13.29 -9.51 7.11
N MET A 42 -12.66 -8.40 6.71
CA MET A 42 -11.51 -7.86 7.43
C MET A 42 -11.92 -7.23 8.76
N THR A 43 -11.07 -7.42 9.75
CA THR A 43 -11.07 -6.65 11.00
C THR A 43 -10.52 -5.25 10.75
N MET A 44 -10.79 -4.31 11.66
CA MET A 44 -10.23 -2.96 11.56
C MET A 44 -8.69 -2.98 11.61
N LYS A 45 -8.12 -3.88 12.41
CA LYS A 45 -6.66 -4.04 12.51
C LYS A 45 -6.03 -4.47 11.18
N GLU A 46 -6.71 -5.31 10.41
CA GLU A 46 -6.23 -5.74 9.09
C GLU A 46 -6.31 -4.60 8.08
N VAL A 47 -7.42 -3.85 8.06
CA VAL A 47 -7.56 -2.65 7.23
C VAL A 47 -6.44 -1.66 7.55
N MET A 48 -6.25 -1.30 8.83
CA MET A 48 -5.22 -0.36 9.25
C MET A 48 -3.80 -0.85 8.93
N ARG A 49 -3.53 -2.16 9.01
CA ARG A 49 -2.23 -2.73 8.59
C ARG A 49 -2.03 -2.58 7.07
N SER A 50 -3.05 -2.91 6.28
CA SER A 50 -3.00 -2.76 4.82
C SER A 50 -2.76 -1.30 4.41
N LEU A 51 -3.45 -0.37 5.06
CA LEU A 51 -3.25 1.07 4.84
C LEU A 51 -1.85 1.53 5.25
N GLY A 52 -1.31 1.01 6.36
CA GLY A 52 0.07 1.27 6.78
C GLY A 52 1.11 0.85 5.73
N VAL A 53 0.93 -0.31 5.10
CA VAL A 53 1.81 -0.77 4.01
C VAL A 53 1.75 0.17 2.81
N GLU A 54 0.57 0.66 2.42
CA GLU A 54 0.46 1.62 1.32
C GLU A 54 1.06 2.98 1.68
N LEU A 55 0.99 3.39 2.95
CA LEU A 55 1.65 4.62 3.41
C LEU A 55 3.18 4.51 3.35
N GLU A 56 3.74 3.36 3.73
CA GLU A 56 5.19 3.09 3.61
C GLU A 56 5.64 3.13 2.15
N LYS A 57 4.89 2.46 1.25
CA LYS A 57 5.16 2.49 -0.20
C LYS A 57 5.09 3.92 -0.75
N MET A 58 4.05 4.67 -0.39
CA MET A 58 3.89 6.06 -0.80
C MET A 58 5.04 6.93 -0.30
N THR A 59 5.48 6.77 0.95
CA THR A 59 6.63 7.50 1.50
C THR A 59 7.89 7.24 0.69
N ALA A 60 8.19 5.97 0.39
CA ALA A 60 9.33 5.59 -0.42
C ALA A 60 9.23 6.18 -1.84
N ALA A 61 8.04 6.13 -2.44
CA ALA A 61 7.78 6.69 -3.76
C ALA A 61 7.97 8.22 -3.80
N ILE A 62 7.52 8.95 -2.77
CA ILE A 62 7.76 10.39 -2.64
C ILE A 62 9.25 10.72 -2.61
N ILE A 63 10.05 9.99 -1.82
CA ILE A 63 11.50 10.19 -1.72
C ILE A 63 12.19 9.95 -3.06
N LEU A 64 11.74 8.94 -3.81
CA LEU A 64 12.26 8.57 -5.12
C LEU A 64 11.65 9.38 -6.27
N GLN A 65 10.66 10.23 -6.00
CA GLN A 65 9.86 10.96 -6.99
C GLN A 65 9.17 10.05 -8.02
N ASP A 66 8.77 8.84 -7.60
CA ASP A 66 7.99 7.91 -8.43
C ASP A 66 6.51 8.30 -8.39
N TYR A 67 6.12 9.25 -9.25
CA TYR A 67 4.75 9.77 -9.33
C TYR A 67 3.70 8.68 -9.58
N THR A 68 4.03 7.64 -10.36
CA THR A 68 3.11 6.54 -10.65
C THR A 68 2.84 5.72 -9.39
N ALA A 69 3.90 5.37 -8.64
CA ALA A 69 3.74 4.64 -7.38
C ALA A 69 3.01 5.46 -6.31
N ILE A 70 3.24 6.79 -6.25
CA ILE A 70 2.49 7.70 -5.39
C ILE A 70 0.98 7.64 -5.70
N GLU A 71 0.62 7.80 -6.98
CA GLU A 71 -0.77 7.75 -7.43
C GLU A 71 -1.42 6.38 -7.13
N GLN A 72 -0.71 5.29 -7.40
CA GLN A 72 -1.21 3.93 -7.15
C GLN A 72 -1.47 3.68 -5.67
N SER A 73 -0.52 4.02 -4.78
CA SER A 73 -0.74 3.88 -3.34
C SER A 73 -1.85 4.79 -2.83
N ALA A 74 -1.98 6.01 -3.35
CA ALA A 74 -3.08 6.91 -3.02
C ALA A 74 -4.45 6.32 -3.42
N LYS A 75 -4.54 5.71 -4.61
CA LYS A 75 -5.73 4.98 -5.06
C LYS A 75 -6.01 3.74 -4.21
N HIS A 76 -4.99 2.97 -3.80
CA HIS A 76 -5.20 1.82 -2.92
C HIS A 76 -5.70 2.23 -1.54
N ILE A 77 -5.20 3.34 -0.98
CA ILE A 77 -5.73 3.91 0.25
C ILE A 77 -7.19 4.32 0.02
N THR A 78 -7.50 5.07 -1.03
CA THR A 78 -8.88 5.53 -1.29
C THR A 78 -9.86 4.36 -1.53
N ASN A 79 -9.41 3.29 -2.19
CA ASN A 79 -10.27 2.17 -2.58
C ASN A 79 -10.09 0.94 -1.67
N HIS A 80 -9.57 1.12 -0.46
CA HIS A 80 -9.38 0.01 0.46
C HIS A 80 -10.75 -0.65 0.77
N PRO A 81 -10.79 -1.98 0.98
CA PRO A 81 -12.04 -2.59 1.43
C PRO A 81 -12.33 -2.15 2.86
N PRO A 82 -13.59 -1.86 3.22
CA PRO A 82 -13.95 -1.50 4.59
C PRO A 82 -13.76 -2.70 5.53
N PRO A 83 -13.77 -2.51 6.85
CA PRO A 83 -13.97 -3.62 7.78
C PRO A 83 -15.33 -4.29 7.58
N SER A 84 -15.51 -5.49 8.15
CA SER A 84 -16.83 -6.14 8.15
C SER A 84 -17.89 -5.28 8.86
N LYS A 85 -19.17 -5.45 8.48
CA LYS A 85 -20.28 -4.72 9.13
C LYS A 85 -20.32 -4.95 10.64
N ALA A 86 -20.14 -6.20 11.07
CA ALA A 86 -20.09 -6.56 12.48
C ALA A 86 -18.94 -5.86 13.22
N GLU A 87 -17.78 -5.72 12.57
CA GLU A 87 -16.65 -5.00 13.14
C GLU A 87 -16.91 -3.49 13.23
N LEU A 88 -17.54 -2.89 12.22
CA LEU A 88 -17.95 -1.48 12.25
C LEU A 88 -18.97 -1.22 13.36
N GLU A 89 -19.99 -2.07 13.49
CA GLU A 89 -20.99 -1.99 14.57
C GLU A 89 -20.33 -2.09 15.95
N ARG A 90 -19.39 -3.03 16.13
CA ARG A 90 -18.62 -3.18 17.38
C ARG A 90 -17.84 -1.90 17.71
N ILE A 91 -17.12 -1.35 16.74
CA ILE A 91 -16.31 -0.14 16.93
C ILE A 91 -17.19 1.07 17.26
N PHE A 92 -18.29 1.27 16.54
CA PHE A 92 -19.19 2.39 16.83
C PHE A 92 -19.87 2.26 18.18
N SER A 93 -20.21 1.04 18.61
CA SER A 93 -20.71 0.78 19.96
C SER A 93 -19.69 1.18 21.04
N ILE A 94 -18.40 0.86 20.84
CA ILE A 94 -17.33 1.22 21.77
C ILE A 94 -17.07 2.73 21.79
N LEU A 95 -17.10 3.38 20.62
CA LEU A 95 -16.83 4.82 20.49
C LEU A 95 -18.00 5.67 21.03
N GLY A 96 -19.24 5.18 20.95
CA GLY A 96 -20.40 5.91 21.46
C GLY A 96 -20.51 7.32 20.87
N GLU A 97 -20.46 8.34 21.73
CA GLU A 97 -20.53 9.75 21.35
C GLU A 97 -19.36 10.20 20.43
N ASP A 98 -18.21 9.50 20.49
CA ASP A 98 -17.05 9.78 19.64
C ASP A 98 -17.22 9.28 18.19
N ALA A 99 -18.26 8.50 17.88
CA ALA A 99 -18.39 7.82 16.59
C ALA A 99 -18.51 8.79 15.40
N GLU A 100 -19.19 9.93 15.54
CA GLU A 100 -19.24 10.95 14.49
C GLU A 100 -17.87 11.60 14.25
N ALA A 101 -17.16 11.94 15.33
CA ALA A 101 -15.83 12.53 15.24
C ALA A 101 -14.82 11.57 14.58
N PHE A 102 -14.93 10.27 14.89
CA PHE A 102 -14.14 9.23 14.22
C PHE A 102 -14.43 9.17 12.72
N LYS A 103 -15.70 9.13 12.31
CA LYS A 103 -16.09 9.11 10.88
C LYS A 103 -15.60 10.35 10.14
N ALA A 104 -15.73 11.53 10.74
CA ALA A 104 -15.26 12.78 10.15
C ALA A 104 -13.74 12.77 9.98
N CYS A 105 -13.00 12.21 10.94
CA CYS A 105 -11.56 12.09 10.87
C CYS A 105 -11.11 11.11 9.78
N ASP A 106 -11.74 9.92 9.72
CA ASP A 106 -11.51 8.92 8.67
C ASP A 106 -11.79 9.48 7.26
N LEU A 107 -12.93 10.16 7.10
CA LEU A 107 -13.31 10.81 5.84
C LEU A 107 -12.31 11.90 5.41
N ALA A 108 -11.76 12.66 6.36
CA ALA A 108 -10.74 13.66 6.05
C ALA A 108 -9.46 13.01 5.51
N VAL A 109 -9.00 11.91 6.10
CA VAL A 109 -7.84 11.15 5.59
C VAL A 109 -8.13 10.58 4.21
N HIS A 110 -9.31 9.99 4.01
CA HIS A 110 -9.74 9.43 2.73
C HIS A 110 -9.76 10.48 1.62
N ASN A 111 -10.34 11.66 1.88
CA ASN A 111 -10.41 12.74 0.90
C ASN A 111 -9.01 13.27 0.53
N LEU A 112 -8.11 13.39 1.51
CA LEU A 112 -6.72 13.79 1.26
C LEU A 112 -5.97 12.75 0.43
N ALA A 113 -6.20 11.45 0.66
CA ALA A 113 -5.63 10.40 -0.18
C ALA A 113 -6.16 10.47 -1.63
N ALA A 114 -7.46 10.75 -1.80
CA ALA A 114 -8.04 10.94 -3.13
C ALA A 114 -7.44 12.17 -3.84
N GLU A 115 -7.27 13.28 -3.14
CA GLU A 115 -6.58 14.47 -3.65
C GLU A 115 -5.13 14.17 -4.01
N LEU A 116 -4.43 13.36 -3.21
CA LEU A 116 -3.05 12.96 -3.44
C LEU A 116 -2.89 12.20 -4.76
N ALA A 117 -3.85 11.35 -5.12
CA ALA A 117 -3.88 10.71 -6.44
C ALA A 117 -4.02 11.73 -7.59
N VAL A 118 -4.86 12.75 -7.41
CA VAL A 118 -5.07 13.82 -8.42
C VAL A 118 -3.81 14.68 -8.59
N VAL A 119 -3.15 15.08 -7.50
CA VAL A 119 -1.93 15.90 -7.59
C VAL A 119 -0.72 15.09 -8.05
N ALA A 120 -0.65 13.79 -7.74
CA ALA A 120 0.40 12.90 -8.24
C ALA A 120 0.38 12.77 -9.77
N ALA A 121 -0.82 12.73 -10.37
CA ALA A 121 -0.99 12.69 -11.83
C ALA A 121 -0.44 13.94 -12.55
N LYS A 122 -0.28 15.06 -11.84
CA LYS A 122 0.32 16.31 -12.38
C LYS A 122 1.85 16.30 -12.34
N GLN A 123 2.46 15.33 -11.65
CA GLN A 123 3.92 15.17 -11.53
C GLN A 123 4.65 16.40 -10.96
N GLU A 124 3.98 17.13 -10.07
CA GLU A 124 4.54 18.28 -9.36
C GLU A 124 4.73 17.91 -7.88
N MET A 125 5.98 17.85 -7.43
CA MET A 125 6.28 17.36 -6.07
C MET A 125 5.75 18.27 -4.96
N LYS A 126 5.70 19.59 -5.16
CA LYS A 126 5.27 20.51 -4.10
C LYS A 126 3.81 20.26 -3.66
N PRO A 127 2.81 20.26 -4.57
CA PRO A 127 1.44 19.89 -4.22
C PRO A 127 1.31 18.49 -3.57
N ILE A 128 2.12 17.52 -4.01
CA ILE A 128 2.15 16.18 -3.42
C ILE A 128 2.61 16.25 -1.96
N LEU A 129 3.71 16.95 -1.67
CA LEU A 129 4.23 17.09 -0.31
C LEU A 129 3.26 17.83 0.62
N ASP A 130 2.63 18.90 0.12
CA ASP A 130 1.64 19.66 0.89
C ASP A 130 0.43 18.77 1.27
N THR A 131 -0.09 18.01 0.30
CA THR A 131 -1.23 17.10 0.50
C THR A 131 -0.85 15.90 1.39
N TYR A 132 0.33 15.32 1.16
CA TYR A 132 0.87 14.22 1.95
C TYR A 132 1.04 14.61 3.42
N HIS A 133 1.60 15.80 3.67
CA HIS A 133 1.77 16.31 5.02
C HIS A 133 0.42 16.47 5.74
N ALA A 134 -0.57 17.06 5.07
CA ALA A 134 -1.92 17.19 5.61
C ALA A 134 -2.53 15.80 5.93
N MET A 135 -2.36 14.82 5.05
CA MET A 135 -2.85 13.45 5.25
C MET A 135 -2.18 12.76 6.45
N ILE A 136 -0.86 12.92 6.62
CA ILE A 136 -0.12 12.38 7.76
C ILE A 136 -0.58 13.01 9.07
N VAL A 137 -0.75 14.34 9.10
CA VAL A 137 -1.27 15.05 10.28
C VAL A 137 -2.63 14.48 10.67
N LYS A 138 -3.57 14.35 9.72
CA LYS A 138 -4.91 13.78 10.00
C LYS A 138 -4.87 12.31 10.42
N THR A 139 -3.99 11.51 9.83
CA THR A 139 -3.79 10.11 10.24
C THR A 139 -3.37 10.04 11.71
N VAL A 140 -2.39 10.85 12.12
CA VAL A 140 -1.90 10.86 13.50
C VAL A 140 -2.95 11.42 14.46
N GLU A 141 -3.65 12.50 14.10
CA GLU A 141 -4.76 13.06 14.90
C GLU A 141 -5.85 12.01 15.16
N CYS A 142 -6.27 11.27 14.12
CA CYS A 142 -7.25 10.18 14.24
C CYS A 142 -6.77 9.12 15.24
N HIS A 143 -5.51 8.69 15.10
CA HIS A 143 -4.94 7.68 15.97
C HIS A 143 -4.84 8.15 17.42
N SER A 144 -4.39 9.37 17.65
CA SER A 144 -4.30 9.97 18.98
C SER A 144 -5.66 10.06 19.67
N ALA A 145 -6.72 10.37 18.92
CA ALA A 145 -8.07 10.50 19.46
C ALA A 145 -8.77 9.15 19.69
N PHE A 146 -8.63 8.19 18.76
CA PHE A 146 -9.52 7.03 18.71
C PHE A 146 -8.85 5.66 18.73
N ARG A 147 -7.55 5.54 18.40
CA ARG A 147 -6.90 4.21 18.25
C ARG A 147 -7.02 3.37 19.51
N ASN A 148 -6.72 3.94 20.67
CA ASN A 148 -6.79 3.20 21.93
C ASN A 148 -8.23 2.89 22.33
N LYS A 149 -9.19 3.76 22.02
CA LYS A 149 -10.62 3.52 22.29
C LYS A 149 -11.16 2.39 21.40
N ALA A 150 -10.89 2.44 20.09
CA ALA A 150 -11.30 1.42 19.14
C ALA A 150 -10.58 0.08 19.34
N ALA A 151 -9.36 0.11 19.89
CA ALA A 151 -8.58 -1.09 20.27
C ALA A 151 -8.91 -1.62 21.68
N ALA A 152 -9.58 -0.83 22.53
CA ALA A 152 -9.98 -1.22 23.88
C ALA A 152 -11.19 -2.16 23.80
N SER A 153 -10.90 -3.41 23.46
CA SER A 153 -11.75 -4.59 23.67
C SER A 153 -10.80 -5.75 23.95
N PRO A 154 -11.12 -6.67 24.89
CA PRO A 154 -10.22 -7.75 25.33
C PRO A 154 -9.63 -8.59 24.19
#